data_AF-A0A849F0A3-F1
#
_entry.id   AF-A0A849F0A3-F1
#
_cell.length_a   1.000
_cell.length_b   1.000
_cell.length_c   1.000
_cell.angle_alpha   90.00
_cell.angle_beta   90.00
_cell.angle_gamma   90.00
#
_symmetry.space_group_name_H-M   'P 1'
#
loop_
_entity.id
_entity.type
_entity.pdbx_description
1 polymer ?
#
loop_
_entity_poly.entity_id
_entity_poly.type
_entity_poly.pdbx_seq_one_letter_code
_entity_poly.pdbx_strand_id
1 'polypeptide(L)'
;ERMGQVMPLLDPEMVAPIHNTLISHGIDLYLNDGVARFETGEGHRIRLTLASGARIDTDLVILCIGVHPHTTLATESNLALGESGGILVDQQMRTSDPHIWAVGDAVEITDVVAEQKAVVPLAGPANRQGRIAADVIMGRPSAFRGVQGTSVVGLLDHVVAFTGASEKTLTRLDRWSLMEKIYLHPGHHAGYYPGAEPVSIKLIFTKENGRIMGAQAVGKKGVEKRIDVIAMAMQMGATVFDLEEAELCYAPQFGSAKDPINMAGMIAANVLRGDARLAHWEMVQNTDALLLDVRDPMEYARDHLEGAINIALDELRNRMHELPKDREIWTYCFVGQRSYFAARALALHGFNVKNISGGYSSFNMHESINFI
;
A
#
# COMPACT_ATOMS: atom_id res chain seq x y z
N GLU A 1 5.20 -17.11 -9.97
CA GLU A 1 4.10 -16.65 -9.10
C GLU A 1 2.81 -16.90 -9.85
N ARG A 2 1.86 -17.59 -9.22
CA ARG A 2 0.58 -17.92 -9.85
C ARG A 2 -0.28 -16.67 -10.03
N MET A 3 -0.12 -15.68 -9.16
CA MET A 3 -0.82 -14.39 -9.28
C MET A 3 -0.12 -13.45 -10.26
N GLY A 4 -0.82 -12.39 -10.67
CA GLY A 4 -0.28 -11.34 -11.55
C GLY A 4 0.67 -10.36 -10.88
N GLN A 5 1.09 -10.61 -9.63
CA GLN A 5 2.05 -9.78 -8.91
C GLN A 5 2.73 -10.57 -7.79
N VAL A 6 3.91 -10.12 -7.37
CA VAL A 6 4.48 -10.53 -6.07
C VAL A 6 3.78 -9.76 -4.94
N MET A 7 3.97 -10.22 -3.70
CA MET A 7 3.42 -9.56 -2.50
C MET A 7 1.92 -9.23 -2.62
N PRO A 8 1.05 -10.26 -2.65
CA PRO A 8 -0.35 -10.11 -3.05
C PRO A 8 -1.20 -9.20 -2.14
N LEU A 9 -0.71 -8.87 -0.95
CA LEU A 9 -1.38 -7.94 -0.02
C LEU A 9 -1.34 -6.48 -0.50
N LEU A 10 -0.28 -6.08 -1.22
CA LEU A 10 -0.16 -4.72 -1.76
C LEU A 10 -1.01 -4.56 -3.02
N ASP A 11 -1.45 -3.33 -3.27
CA ASP A 11 -2.11 -2.97 -4.52
C ASP A 11 -1.10 -2.93 -5.67
N PRO A 12 -1.53 -3.24 -6.91
CA PRO A 12 -0.63 -3.48 -8.02
C PRO A 12 0.41 -2.37 -8.22
N GLU A 13 -0.01 -1.09 -8.27
CA GLU A 13 0.86 0.08 -8.49
C GLU A 13 1.97 0.21 -7.44
N MET A 14 1.73 -0.25 -6.21
CA MET A 14 2.73 -0.22 -5.15
C MET A 14 3.77 -1.34 -5.27
N VAL A 15 3.52 -2.34 -6.12
CA VAL A 15 4.45 -3.45 -6.40
C VAL A 15 5.31 -3.19 -7.64
N ALA A 16 4.89 -2.31 -8.55
CA ALA A 16 5.65 -2.01 -9.77
C ALA A 16 7.14 -1.65 -9.53
N PRO A 17 7.51 -0.83 -8.53
CA PRO A 17 8.92 -0.56 -8.24
C PRO A 17 9.73 -1.82 -7.89
N ILE A 18 9.07 -2.83 -7.30
CA ILE A 18 9.69 -4.08 -6.91
C ILE A 18 9.91 -4.98 -8.12
N HIS A 19 8.92 -5.10 -9.00
CA HIS A 19 9.09 -5.85 -10.24
C HIS A 19 10.25 -5.29 -11.06
N ASN A 20 10.32 -3.96 -11.21
CA ASN A 20 11.43 -3.28 -11.88
C ASN A 20 12.78 -3.56 -11.18
N THR A 21 12.80 -3.60 -9.85
CA THR A 21 14.00 -3.91 -9.07
C THR A 21 14.46 -5.35 -9.29
N LEU A 22 13.55 -6.32 -9.27
CA LEU A 22 13.86 -7.73 -9.54
C LEU A 22 14.44 -7.91 -10.96
N ILE A 23 13.75 -7.37 -11.97
CA ILE A 23 14.14 -7.50 -13.38
C ILE A 23 15.48 -6.82 -13.63
N SER A 24 15.71 -5.60 -13.10
CA SER A 24 16.98 -4.89 -13.28
C SER A 24 18.18 -5.58 -12.61
N HIS A 25 17.94 -6.47 -11.63
CA HIS A 25 18.96 -7.31 -11.01
C HIS A 25 19.09 -8.69 -11.69
N GLY A 26 18.46 -8.89 -12.85
CA GLY A 26 18.56 -10.12 -13.63
C GLY A 26 17.76 -11.29 -13.08
N ILE A 27 16.71 -11.02 -12.30
CA ILE A 27 15.78 -12.05 -11.81
C ILE A 27 14.67 -12.25 -12.83
N ASP A 28 14.59 -13.47 -13.38
CA ASP A 28 13.51 -13.87 -14.28
C ASP A 28 12.19 -14.00 -13.50
N LEU A 29 11.24 -13.12 -13.80
CA LEU A 29 9.96 -13.04 -13.12
C LEU A 29 8.87 -13.69 -13.97
N TYR A 30 8.38 -14.85 -13.53
CA TYR A 30 7.23 -15.52 -14.13
C TYR A 30 5.98 -15.24 -13.30
N LEU A 31 5.08 -14.37 -13.79
CA LEU A 31 3.78 -14.05 -13.17
C LEU A 31 2.65 -14.78 -13.90
N ASN A 32 1.47 -14.86 -13.27
CA ASN A 32 0.30 -15.57 -13.80
C ASN A 32 0.56 -17.04 -14.19
N ASP A 33 1.60 -17.65 -13.62
CA ASP A 33 2.04 -18.99 -13.99
C ASP A 33 2.53 -19.78 -12.76
N GLY A 34 1.96 -20.96 -12.59
CA GLY A 34 2.24 -21.86 -11.47
C GLY A 34 3.03 -23.08 -11.94
N VAL A 35 3.78 -23.70 -11.03
CA VAL A 35 4.42 -24.99 -11.33
C VAL A 35 3.36 -26.09 -11.40
N ALA A 36 3.26 -26.77 -12.53
CA ALA A 36 2.32 -27.87 -12.74
C ALA A 36 2.93 -29.23 -12.37
N ARG A 37 4.23 -29.43 -12.64
CA ARG A 37 4.94 -30.68 -12.31
C ARG A 37 6.44 -30.47 -12.10
N PHE A 38 7.01 -31.32 -11.27
CA PHE A 38 8.45 -31.50 -11.06
C PHE A 38 8.88 -32.82 -11.69
N GLU A 39 9.96 -32.79 -12.46
CA GLU A 39 10.52 -33.93 -13.18
C GLU A 39 12.03 -33.98 -12.97
N THR A 40 12.63 -35.16 -13.15
CA THR A 40 14.10 -35.27 -13.22
C THR A 40 14.59 -34.69 -14.54
N GLY A 41 15.47 -33.69 -14.45
CA GLY A 41 16.15 -33.09 -15.60
C GLY A 41 17.45 -33.82 -15.95
N GLU A 42 18.10 -33.38 -17.03
CA GLU A 42 19.42 -33.90 -17.42
C GLU A 42 20.51 -33.50 -16.41
N GLY A 43 21.51 -34.35 -16.23
CA GLY A 43 22.69 -34.02 -15.41
C GLY A 43 22.40 -33.75 -13.93
N HIS A 44 21.44 -34.46 -13.33
CA HIS A 44 20.97 -34.27 -11.94
C HIS A 44 20.18 -32.99 -11.66
N ARG A 45 19.80 -32.24 -12.70
CA ARG A 45 18.95 -31.05 -12.57
C ARG A 45 17.49 -31.42 -12.27
N ILE A 46 16.72 -30.44 -11.84
CA ILE A 46 15.27 -30.51 -11.68
C ILE A 46 14.64 -29.80 -12.87
N ARG A 47 13.72 -30.48 -13.56
CA ARG A 47 12.91 -29.89 -14.62
C ARG A 47 11.53 -29.50 -14.08
N LEU A 48 11.20 -28.23 -14.20
CA LEU A 48 9.87 -27.69 -13.90
C LEU A 48 9.10 -27.60 -15.21
N THR A 49 7.83 -28.04 -15.20
CA THR A 49 6.88 -27.61 -16.23
C THR A 49 5.85 -26.71 -15.58
N LEU A 50 5.72 -25.50 -16.12
CA LEU A 50 4.73 -24.52 -15.68
C LEU A 50 3.35 -24.80 -16.28
N ALA A 51 2.30 -24.16 -15.75
CA ALA A 51 0.93 -24.33 -16.23
C ALA A 51 0.75 -23.83 -17.67
N SER A 52 1.54 -22.83 -18.09
CA SER A 52 1.65 -22.39 -19.49
C SER A 52 2.24 -23.44 -20.44
N GLY A 53 2.90 -24.48 -19.90
CA GLY A 53 3.69 -25.45 -20.67
C GLY A 53 5.17 -25.07 -20.81
N ALA A 54 5.58 -23.88 -20.34
CA ALA A 54 6.99 -23.49 -20.28
C ALA A 54 7.79 -24.48 -19.42
N ARG A 55 9.07 -24.66 -19.76
CA ARG A 55 9.97 -25.58 -19.05
C ARG A 55 11.19 -24.84 -18.53
N ILE A 56 11.55 -25.10 -17.29
CA ILE A 56 12.71 -24.49 -16.61
C ILE A 56 13.54 -25.62 -16.01
N ASP A 57 14.81 -25.71 -16.41
CA ASP A 57 15.77 -26.62 -15.77
C ASP A 57 16.57 -25.84 -14.72
N THR A 58 16.57 -26.30 -13.47
CA THR A 58 17.24 -25.65 -12.33
C THR A 58 17.99 -26.67 -11.46
N ASP A 59 18.95 -26.20 -10.67
CA ASP A 59 19.69 -27.03 -9.70
C ASP A 59 19.00 -27.11 -8.33
N LEU A 60 18.18 -26.11 -8.00
CA LEU A 60 17.50 -25.99 -6.71
C LEU A 60 16.10 -25.40 -6.87
N VAL A 61 15.17 -25.89 -6.06
CA VAL A 61 13.81 -25.35 -5.90
C VAL A 61 13.59 -25.03 -4.43
N ILE A 62 13.09 -23.83 -4.15
CA ILE A 62 12.65 -23.42 -2.82
C ILE A 62 11.13 -23.16 -2.88
N LEU A 63 10.36 -23.91 -2.10
CA LEU A 63 8.90 -23.74 -2.03
C LEU A 63 8.53 -22.71 -0.94
N CYS A 64 8.08 -21.53 -1.37
CA CYS A 64 7.63 -20.43 -0.51
C CYS A 64 6.17 -20.03 -0.81
N ILE A 65 5.25 -20.99 -0.81
CA ILE A 65 3.86 -20.83 -1.28
C ILE A 65 2.84 -20.54 -0.16
N GLY A 66 3.32 -20.03 0.97
CA GLY A 66 2.51 -19.78 2.16
C GLY A 66 2.58 -20.92 3.18
N VAL A 67 1.81 -20.75 4.27
CA VAL A 67 1.75 -21.67 5.41
C VAL A 67 0.29 -21.92 5.79
N HIS A 68 0.03 -23.06 6.41
CA HIS A 68 -1.27 -23.41 6.97
C HIS A 68 -1.17 -23.57 8.50
N PRO A 69 -2.20 -23.19 9.27
CA PRO A 69 -2.20 -23.38 10.71
C PRO A 69 -2.08 -24.86 11.06
N HIS A 70 -1.23 -25.20 12.03
CA HIS A 70 -1.05 -26.58 12.47
C HIS A 70 -2.09 -26.95 13.53
N THR A 71 -3.20 -27.56 13.12
CA THR A 71 -4.39 -27.78 13.96
C THR A 71 -4.65 -29.23 14.34
N THR A 72 -3.79 -30.19 13.98
CA THR A 72 -4.00 -31.63 14.23
C THR A 72 -4.33 -31.93 15.69
N LEU A 73 -3.52 -31.44 16.64
CA LEU A 73 -3.75 -31.66 18.08
C LEU A 73 -5.09 -31.08 18.56
N ALA A 74 -5.45 -29.89 18.05
CA ALA A 74 -6.69 -29.22 18.42
C ALA A 74 -7.90 -30.02 17.91
N THR A 75 -7.85 -30.49 16.67
CA THR A 75 -8.88 -31.34 16.06
C THR A 75 -9.04 -32.66 16.81
N GLU A 76 -7.94 -33.37 17.09
CA GLU A 76 -7.95 -34.63 17.83
C GLU A 76 -8.46 -34.47 19.28
N SER A 77 -8.33 -33.27 19.84
CA SER A 77 -8.82 -32.90 21.18
C SER A 77 -10.23 -32.30 21.17
N ASN A 78 -10.93 -32.29 20.02
CA ASN A 78 -12.26 -31.68 19.83
C ASN A 78 -12.33 -30.18 20.18
N LEU A 79 -11.25 -29.43 19.98
CA LEU A 79 -11.27 -27.97 20.09
C LEU A 79 -11.92 -27.35 18.84
N ALA A 80 -12.66 -26.27 19.04
CA ALA A 80 -13.28 -25.54 17.95
C ALA A 80 -12.22 -24.93 17.01
N LEU A 81 -12.44 -25.06 15.70
CA LEU A 81 -11.70 -24.36 14.66
C LEU A 81 -12.58 -23.27 14.06
N GLY A 82 -11.95 -22.17 13.64
CA GLY A 82 -12.61 -21.11 12.89
C GLY A 82 -12.76 -21.44 11.40
N GLU A 83 -13.51 -20.61 10.67
CA GLU A 83 -13.77 -20.80 9.24
C GLU A 83 -12.50 -20.67 8.38
N SER A 84 -11.48 -19.96 8.88
CA SER A 84 -10.16 -19.85 8.23
C SER A 84 -9.24 -21.04 8.52
N GLY A 85 -9.72 -22.05 9.27
CA GLY A 85 -8.99 -23.27 9.59
C GLY A 85 -8.03 -23.16 10.78
N GLY A 86 -7.89 -21.98 11.40
CA GLY A 86 -7.13 -21.80 12.63
C GLY A 86 -7.91 -22.24 13.88
N ILE A 87 -7.20 -22.46 14.99
CA ILE A 87 -7.80 -22.73 16.30
C ILE A 87 -8.62 -21.51 16.72
N LEU A 88 -9.91 -21.71 17.03
CA LEU A 88 -10.79 -20.64 17.45
C LEU A 88 -10.44 -20.23 18.88
N VAL A 89 -10.17 -18.93 19.07
CA VAL A 89 -9.91 -18.36 20.39
C VAL A 89 -10.74 -17.12 20.66
N ASP A 90 -11.02 -16.88 21.94
CA ASP A 90 -11.60 -15.61 22.41
C ASP A 90 -10.54 -14.49 22.49
N GLN A 91 -10.95 -13.29 22.92
CA GLN A 91 -10.01 -12.17 23.09
C GLN A 91 -8.97 -12.41 24.20
N GLN A 92 -9.19 -13.36 25.10
CA GLN A 92 -8.26 -13.76 26.16
C GLN A 92 -7.35 -14.93 25.74
N MET A 93 -7.36 -15.29 24.45
CA MET A 93 -6.60 -16.38 23.84
C MET A 93 -7.02 -17.78 24.33
N ARG A 94 -8.20 -17.91 24.95
CA ARG A 94 -8.76 -19.20 25.37
C ARG A 94 -9.42 -19.89 24.20
N THR A 95 -9.25 -21.20 24.11
CA THR A 95 -9.96 -22.05 23.15
C THR A 95 -11.38 -22.35 23.61
N SER A 96 -12.09 -23.25 22.93
CA SER A 96 -13.38 -23.77 23.41
C SER A 96 -13.30 -24.55 24.72
N ASP A 97 -12.11 -25.02 25.11
CA ASP A 97 -11.84 -25.56 26.45
C ASP A 97 -11.28 -24.45 27.35
N PRO A 98 -11.89 -24.16 28.53
CA PRO A 98 -11.47 -23.07 29.40
C PRO A 98 -10.09 -23.28 30.05
N HIS A 99 -9.52 -24.48 29.96
CA HIS A 99 -8.20 -24.83 30.48
C HIS A 99 -7.11 -24.85 29.40
N ILE A 100 -7.45 -24.56 28.14
CA ILE A 100 -6.51 -24.58 27.02
C ILE A 100 -6.49 -23.20 26.34
N TRP A 101 -5.29 -22.66 26.18
CA TRP A 101 -5.01 -21.44 25.42
C TRP A 101 -4.24 -21.77 24.15
N ALA A 102 -4.47 -21.01 23.09
CA ALA A 102 -3.71 -21.10 21.85
C ALA A 102 -3.30 -19.71 21.39
N VAL A 103 -2.12 -19.61 20.77
CA VAL A 103 -1.53 -18.35 20.29
C VAL A 103 -0.71 -18.59 19.02
N GLY A 104 -0.31 -17.52 18.36
CA GLY A 104 0.58 -17.56 17.20
C GLY A 104 -0.10 -17.98 15.91
N ASP A 105 0.69 -18.53 15.00
CA ASP A 105 0.27 -18.80 13.61
C ASP A 105 -0.81 -19.89 13.50
N ALA A 106 -1.10 -20.61 14.58
CA ALA A 106 -2.13 -21.64 14.62
C ALA A 106 -3.54 -21.10 14.90
N VAL A 107 -3.69 -19.86 15.41
CA VAL A 107 -5.00 -19.34 15.82
C VAL A 107 -5.67 -18.51 14.74
N GLU A 108 -7.00 -18.58 14.71
CA GLU A 108 -7.82 -17.61 14.01
C GLU A 108 -8.03 -16.37 14.88
N ILE A 109 -7.80 -15.20 14.30
CA ILE A 109 -7.93 -13.91 14.98
C ILE A 109 -8.71 -12.91 14.13
N THR A 110 -9.11 -11.80 14.74
CA THR A 110 -9.78 -10.72 14.02
C THR A 110 -8.77 -9.72 13.46
N ASP A 111 -8.81 -9.51 12.15
CA ASP A 111 -8.30 -8.29 11.51
C ASP A 111 -9.24 -7.14 11.89
N VAL A 112 -8.75 -6.14 12.63
CA VAL A 112 -9.60 -5.05 13.16
C VAL A 112 -9.91 -3.97 12.15
N VAL A 113 -9.27 -4.00 10.97
CA VAL A 113 -9.48 -3.05 9.89
C VAL A 113 -10.47 -3.63 8.90
N ALA A 114 -10.24 -4.87 8.47
CA ALA A 114 -11.14 -5.61 7.59
C ALA A 114 -12.37 -6.17 8.32
N GLU A 115 -12.31 -6.24 9.67
CA GLU A 115 -13.32 -6.85 10.54
C GLU A 115 -13.60 -8.32 10.16
N GLN A 116 -12.60 -9.01 9.64
CA GLN A 116 -12.69 -10.41 9.24
C GLN A 116 -11.89 -11.31 10.17
N LYS A 117 -12.35 -12.55 10.30
CA LYS A 117 -11.58 -13.63 10.89
C LYS A 117 -10.53 -14.12 9.90
N ALA A 118 -9.29 -14.27 10.34
CA ALA A 118 -8.17 -14.67 9.51
C ALA A 118 -7.06 -15.34 10.34
N VAL A 119 -6.23 -16.13 9.66
CA VAL A 119 -4.93 -16.57 10.16
C VAL A 119 -3.86 -15.60 9.64
N VAL A 120 -3.18 -14.92 10.55
CA VAL A 120 -2.15 -13.92 10.20
C VAL A 120 -0.82 -14.34 10.83
N PRO A 121 0.02 -15.10 10.08
CA PRO A 121 1.24 -15.69 10.61
C PRO A 121 2.38 -14.67 10.68
N LEU A 122 2.35 -13.84 11.73
CA LEU A 122 3.34 -12.79 11.97
C LEU A 122 3.87 -12.87 13.41
N ALA A 123 5.18 -12.72 13.56
CA ALA A 123 5.85 -12.86 14.85
C ALA A 123 5.42 -11.82 15.89
N GLY A 124 5.15 -10.58 15.49
CA GLY A 124 4.69 -9.51 16.39
C GLY A 124 3.37 -9.85 17.09
N PRO A 125 2.29 -10.17 16.35
CA PRO A 125 1.07 -10.73 16.91
C PRO A 125 1.32 -11.95 17.82
N ALA A 126 2.08 -12.96 17.37
CA ALA A 126 2.34 -14.17 18.14
C ALA A 126 2.96 -13.88 19.53
N ASN A 127 3.97 -13.01 19.59
CA ASN A 127 4.60 -12.61 20.84
C ASN A 127 3.64 -11.87 21.78
N ARG A 128 2.82 -10.94 21.25
CA ARG A 128 1.81 -10.22 22.05
C ARG A 128 0.72 -11.15 22.57
N GLN A 129 0.26 -12.10 21.76
CA GLN A 129 -0.73 -13.10 22.15
C GLN A 129 -0.18 -14.00 23.26
N GLY A 130 1.07 -14.47 23.15
CA GLY A 130 1.72 -15.26 24.21
C GLY A 130 1.77 -14.51 25.55
N ARG A 131 2.11 -13.21 25.52
CA ARG A 131 2.05 -12.36 26.72
C ARG A 131 0.65 -12.28 27.32
N ILE A 132 -0.38 -12.11 26.48
CA ILE A 132 -1.77 -12.03 26.92
C ILE A 132 -2.23 -13.35 27.54
N ALA A 133 -1.93 -14.48 26.89
CA ALA A 133 -2.27 -15.81 27.43
C ALA A 133 -1.64 -16.01 28.82
N ALA A 134 -0.36 -15.63 28.99
CA ALA A 134 0.30 -15.70 30.30
C ALA A 134 -0.37 -14.81 31.36
N ASP A 135 -0.73 -13.57 31.02
CA ASP A 135 -1.47 -12.68 31.93
C ASP A 135 -2.82 -13.30 32.35
N VAL A 136 -3.56 -13.87 31.38
CA VAL A 136 -4.87 -14.48 31.60
C VAL A 136 -4.78 -15.74 32.46
N ILE A 137 -3.78 -16.59 32.24
CA ILE A 137 -3.49 -17.76 33.09
C ILE A 137 -3.24 -17.34 34.54
N MET A 138 -2.58 -16.19 34.74
CA MET A 138 -2.33 -15.62 36.07
C MET A 138 -3.51 -14.81 36.65
N GLY A 139 -4.70 -14.89 36.04
CA GLY A 139 -5.91 -14.22 36.52
C GLY A 139 -5.98 -12.72 36.25
N ARG A 140 -5.14 -12.18 35.35
CA ARG A 140 -5.17 -10.75 34.98
C ARG A 140 -6.18 -10.50 33.86
N PRO A 141 -6.87 -9.34 33.86
CA PRO A 141 -7.82 -8.98 32.81
C PRO A 141 -7.08 -8.45 31.57
N SER A 142 -6.48 -9.35 30.80
CA SER A 142 -5.78 -9.03 29.53
C SER A 142 -6.60 -9.50 28.33
N ALA A 143 -6.53 -8.75 27.22
CA ALA A 143 -7.27 -9.03 26.00
C ALA A 143 -6.49 -8.60 24.75
N PHE A 144 -6.55 -9.44 23.72
CA PHE A 144 -5.95 -9.16 22.42
C PHE A 144 -6.83 -8.24 21.60
N ARG A 145 -6.25 -7.11 21.20
CA ARG A 145 -6.93 -6.06 20.42
C ARG A 145 -6.97 -6.37 18.91
N GLY A 146 -6.73 -7.62 18.51
CA GLY A 146 -6.65 -8.04 17.11
C GLY A 146 -5.39 -7.59 16.38
N VAL A 147 -5.43 -7.68 15.04
CA VAL A 147 -4.31 -7.36 14.14
C VAL A 147 -4.72 -6.41 13.02
N GLN A 148 -3.73 -5.72 12.47
CA GLN A 148 -3.89 -4.86 11.28
C GLN A 148 -3.03 -5.36 10.11
N GLY A 149 -2.34 -6.49 10.25
CA GLY A 149 -1.44 -7.02 9.21
C GLY A 149 -0.18 -6.20 8.93
N THR A 150 0.28 -5.37 9.88
CA THR A 150 1.48 -4.55 9.72
C THR A 150 2.71 -5.42 9.41
N SER A 151 3.36 -5.19 8.28
CA SER A 151 4.47 -5.99 7.78
C SER A 151 5.46 -5.15 6.97
N VAL A 152 6.71 -5.63 6.91
CA VAL A 152 7.81 -5.02 6.17
C VAL A 152 8.69 -6.10 5.55
N VAL A 153 9.19 -5.86 4.36
CA VAL A 153 10.19 -6.70 3.69
C VAL A 153 11.28 -5.83 3.07
N GLY A 154 12.53 -6.22 3.28
CA GLY A 154 13.66 -5.72 2.51
C GLY A 154 13.87 -6.62 1.30
N LEU A 155 13.95 -6.03 0.11
CA LEU A 155 14.17 -6.73 -1.15
C LEU A 155 15.21 -5.97 -1.94
N LEU A 156 16.40 -6.58 -2.05
CA LEU A 156 17.57 -5.96 -2.67
C LEU A 156 17.85 -4.57 -2.05
N ASP A 157 17.70 -3.49 -2.82
CA ASP A 157 17.92 -2.12 -2.36
C ASP A 157 16.63 -1.39 -1.94
N HIS A 158 15.48 -2.08 -1.94
CA HIS A 158 14.18 -1.52 -1.61
C HIS A 158 13.64 -2.08 -0.28
N VAL A 159 12.84 -1.24 0.38
CA VAL A 159 12.00 -1.60 1.50
C VAL A 159 10.55 -1.41 1.06
N VAL A 160 9.71 -2.38 1.39
CA VAL A 160 8.26 -2.32 1.21
C VAL A 160 7.63 -2.55 2.56
N ALA A 161 6.68 -1.70 2.94
CA ALA A 161 5.92 -1.88 4.15
C ALA A 161 4.43 -1.61 3.93
N PHE A 162 3.61 -2.27 4.74
CA PHE A 162 2.16 -2.33 4.63
C PHE A 162 1.53 -2.34 6.02
N THR A 163 0.37 -1.69 6.16
CA THR A 163 -0.53 -1.86 7.30
C THR A 163 -1.97 -1.62 6.89
N GLY A 164 -2.91 -2.35 7.48
CA GLY A 164 -4.35 -2.18 7.27
C GLY A 164 -4.89 -2.92 6.05
N ALA A 165 -5.85 -2.31 5.37
CA ALA A 165 -6.51 -2.88 4.20
C ALA A 165 -6.01 -2.24 2.90
N SER A 166 -5.87 -3.04 1.85
CA SER A 166 -5.64 -2.59 0.47
C SER A 166 -6.95 -2.30 -0.26
N GLU A 167 -6.87 -1.68 -1.44
CA GLU A 167 -8.06 -1.46 -2.29
C GLU A 167 -8.72 -2.78 -2.66
N LYS A 168 -7.91 -3.80 -3.00
CA LYS A 168 -8.41 -5.15 -3.31
C LYS A 168 -9.20 -5.74 -2.14
N THR A 169 -8.70 -5.61 -0.92
CA THR A 169 -9.41 -6.06 0.28
C THR A 169 -10.71 -5.29 0.46
N LEU A 170 -10.68 -3.95 0.40
CA LEU A 170 -11.87 -3.12 0.61
C LEU A 170 -12.92 -3.31 -0.49
N THR A 171 -12.50 -3.63 -1.71
CA THR A 171 -13.39 -3.97 -2.83
C THR A 171 -14.08 -5.30 -2.61
N ARG A 172 -13.33 -6.35 -2.22
CA ARG A 172 -13.89 -7.66 -1.89
C ARG A 172 -14.89 -7.61 -0.73
N LEU A 173 -14.78 -6.60 0.14
CA LEU A 173 -15.69 -6.37 1.27
C LEU A 173 -16.85 -5.43 0.95
N ASP A 174 -17.01 -5.00 -0.30
CA ASP A 174 -18.01 -4.01 -0.72
C ASP A 174 -17.93 -2.68 0.06
N ARG A 175 -16.73 -2.35 0.57
CA ARG A 175 -16.45 -1.14 1.37
C ARG A 175 -15.73 -0.05 0.58
N TRP A 176 -15.19 -0.36 -0.61
CA TRP A 176 -14.37 0.56 -1.39
C TRP A 176 -15.08 1.88 -1.74
N SER A 177 -16.39 1.85 -2.01
CA SER A 177 -17.18 3.05 -2.33
C SER A 177 -17.16 4.12 -1.23
N LEU A 178 -16.96 3.70 0.03
CA LEU A 178 -16.90 4.54 1.22
C LEU A 178 -15.50 5.13 1.48
N MET A 179 -14.52 4.75 0.66
CA MET A 179 -13.11 5.06 0.85
C MET A 179 -12.65 6.12 -0.15
N GLU A 180 -11.57 6.79 0.18
CA GLU A 180 -10.76 7.60 -0.71
C GLU A 180 -9.29 7.23 -0.52
N LYS A 181 -8.48 7.51 -1.54
CA LYS A 181 -7.04 7.30 -1.50
C LYS A 181 -6.25 8.53 -1.90
N ILE A 182 -5.02 8.61 -1.43
CA ILE A 182 -4.03 9.57 -1.93
C ILE A 182 -2.70 8.88 -2.20
N TYR A 183 -1.92 9.48 -3.09
CA TYR A 183 -0.54 9.10 -3.35
C TYR A 183 0.37 10.31 -3.13
N LEU A 184 1.58 10.05 -2.63
CA LEU A 184 2.63 11.05 -2.47
C LEU A 184 4.02 10.42 -2.61
N HIS A 185 4.97 11.22 -3.11
CA HIS A 185 6.35 10.79 -3.37
C HIS A 185 7.40 11.72 -2.74
N PRO A 186 7.34 12.01 -1.43
CA PRO A 186 8.31 12.88 -0.76
C PRO A 186 9.67 12.20 -0.57
N GLY A 187 10.72 13.00 -0.34
CA GLY A 187 11.99 12.48 0.16
C GLY A 187 11.87 11.95 1.59
N HIS A 188 12.61 10.89 1.92
CA HIS A 188 12.62 10.35 3.29
C HIS A 188 13.26 11.30 4.32
N HIS A 189 14.04 12.28 3.89
CA HIS A 189 14.52 13.41 4.69
C HIS A 189 14.70 14.65 3.82
N ALA A 190 15.20 15.75 4.40
CA ALA A 190 15.37 17.02 3.72
C ALA A 190 16.25 16.88 2.46
N GLY A 191 15.77 17.39 1.32
CA GLY A 191 16.42 17.20 0.01
C GLY A 191 17.76 17.91 -0.15
N TYR A 192 18.05 18.94 0.66
CA TYR A 192 19.35 19.60 0.66
C TYR A 192 20.42 18.82 1.45
N TYR A 193 20.03 17.82 2.24
CA TYR A 193 20.97 16.94 2.93
C TYR A 193 21.35 15.76 2.01
N PRO A 194 22.63 15.35 1.96
CA PRO A 194 23.07 14.29 1.06
C PRO A 194 22.34 12.96 1.25
N GLY A 195 22.08 12.25 0.15
CA GLY A 195 21.54 10.89 0.18
C GLY A 195 20.03 10.80 0.36
N ALA A 196 19.30 11.88 0.11
CA ALA A 196 17.84 11.92 0.12
C ALA A 196 17.27 11.03 -1.01
N GLU A 197 16.48 10.05 -0.63
CA GLU A 197 15.79 9.09 -1.50
C GLU A 197 14.26 9.28 -1.38
N PRO A 198 13.51 9.13 -2.48
CA PRO A 198 12.04 9.22 -2.45
C PRO A 198 11.41 8.02 -1.72
N VAL A 199 10.23 8.27 -1.15
CA VAL A 199 9.33 7.25 -0.59
C VAL A 199 7.97 7.42 -1.27
N SER A 200 7.54 6.43 -2.03
CA SER A 200 6.19 6.38 -2.57
C SER A 200 5.26 5.85 -1.49
N ILE A 201 4.24 6.62 -1.13
CA ILE A 201 3.26 6.26 -0.11
C ILE A 201 1.87 6.32 -0.74
N LYS A 202 1.06 5.33 -0.40
CA LYS A 202 -0.38 5.32 -0.63
C LYS A 202 -1.07 5.27 0.73
N LEU A 203 -2.07 6.13 0.92
CA LEU A 203 -2.90 6.16 2.13
C LEU A 203 -4.37 5.99 1.72
N ILE A 204 -5.08 5.09 2.40
CA ILE A 204 -6.51 4.84 2.23
C ILE A 204 -7.24 5.24 3.51
N PHE A 205 -8.32 6.00 3.36
CA PHE A 205 -9.10 6.54 4.49
C PHE A 205 -10.59 6.61 4.14
N THR A 206 -11.43 6.70 5.17
CA THR A 206 -12.89 6.84 5.00
C THR A 206 -13.24 8.24 4.50
N LYS A 207 -14.20 8.34 3.58
CA LYS A 207 -14.75 9.63 3.12
C LYS A 207 -15.56 10.35 4.18
N GLU A 208 -16.14 9.60 5.14
CA GLU A 208 -17.03 10.14 6.17
C GLU A 208 -16.28 11.03 7.18
N ASN A 209 -15.17 10.53 7.72
CA ASN A 209 -14.47 11.19 8.83
C ASN A 209 -12.94 11.11 8.74
N GLY A 210 -12.40 10.56 7.65
CA GLY A 210 -10.97 10.45 7.46
C GLY A 210 -10.29 9.42 8.34
N ARG A 211 -11.03 8.45 8.91
CA ARG A 211 -10.42 7.32 9.63
C ARG A 211 -9.47 6.58 8.69
N ILE A 212 -8.26 6.33 9.17
CA ILE A 212 -7.23 5.66 8.38
C ILE A 212 -7.55 4.16 8.28
N MET A 213 -7.61 3.65 7.05
CA MET A 213 -7.97 2.25 6.77
C MET A 213 -6.80 1.43 6.24
N GLY A 214 -5.78 2.07 5.67
CA GLY A 214 -4.57 1.36 5.29
C GLY A 214 -3.51 2.25 4.70
N ALA A 215 -2.28 1.77 4.71
CA ALA A 215 -1.16 2.42 4.07
C ALA A 215 -0.19 1.41 3.46
N GLN A 216 0.38 1.80 2.33
CA GLN A 216 1.43 1.09 1.62
C GLN A 216 2.55 2.07 1.35
N ALA A 217 3.79 1.63 1.53
CA ALA A 217 4.94 2.44 1.19
C ALA A 217 6.05 1.61 0.58
N VAL A 218 6.75 2.19 -0.41
CA VAL A 218 7.89 1.60 -1.10
C VAL A 218 8.94 2.67 -1.35
N GLY A 219 10.21 2.31 -1.18
CA GLY A 219 11.35 3.19 -1.38
C GLY A 219 12.63 2.55 -0.84
N LYS A 220 13.76 3.24 -0.97
CA LYS A 220 15.06 2.69 -0.53
C LYS A 220 15.32 2.89 0.97
N LYS A 221 14.74 3.94 1.57
CA LYS A 221 15.03 4.35 2.94
C LYS A 221 13.82 4.96 3.64
N GLY A 222 13.71 4.73 4.95
CA GLY A 222 12.74 5.39 5.82
C GLY A 222 11.29 5.02 5.51
N VAL A 223 11.05 3.85 4.92
CA VAL A 223 9.72 3.32 4.55
C VAL A 223 9.02 2.80 5.80
N GLU A 224 9.72 1.93 6.55
CA GLU A 224 9.30 1.34 7.81
C GLU A 224 8.90 2.40 8.84
N LYS A 225 9.70 3.47 8.98
CA LYS A 225 9.40 4.60 9.88
C LYS A 225 8.00 5.18 9.63
N ARG A 226 7.58 5.30 8.37
CA ARG A 226 6.27 5.88 8.03
C ARG A 226 5.15 4.91 8.31
N ILE A 227 5.33 3.63 7.95
CA ILE A 227 4.31 2.62 8.21
C ILE A 227 4.14 2.36 9.70
N ASP A 228 5.20 2.42 10.51
CA ASP A 228 5.10 2.29 11.97
C ASP A 228 4.27 3.43 12.60
N VAL A 229 4.49 4.68 12.17
CA VAL A 229 3.69 5.84 12.63
C VAL A 229 2.22 5.67 12.24
N ILE A 230 1.94 5.31 10.99
CA ILE A 230 0.56 5.10 10.52
C ILE A 230 -0.08 3.91 11.24
N ALA A 231 0.63 2.80 11.43
CA ALA A 231 0.14 1.61 12.11
C ALA A 231 -0.27 1.92 13.55
N MET A 232 0.53 2.74 14.26
CA MET A 232 0.20 3.19 15.61
C MET A 232 -1.01 4.14 15.62
N ALA A 233 -1.06 5.10 14.69
CA ALA A 233 -2.19 6.02 14.54
C ALA A 233 -3.51 5.25 14.31
N MET A 234 -3.49 4.23 13.42
CA MET A 234 -4.64 3.37 13.17
C MET A 234 -5.10 2.61 14.42
N GLN A 235 -4.19 2.11 15.26
CA GLN A 235 -4.56 1.45 16.53
C GLN A 235 -5.25 2.39 17.52
N MET A 236 -5.02 3.70 17.39
CA MET A 236 -5.66 4.74 18.20
C MET A 236 -6.95 5.26 17.59
N GLY A 237 -7.38 4.72 16.45
CA GLY A 237 -8.56 5.22 15.74
C GLY A 237 -8.35 6.62 15.18
N ALA A 238 -7.09 7.02 14.95
CA ALA A 238 -6.76 8.33 14.42
C ALA A 238 -7.28 8.52 12.99
N THR A 239 -7.44 9.79 12.64
CA THR A 239 -7.88 10.26 11.34
C THR A 239 -6.73 10.92 10.58
N VAL A 240 -6.97 11.24 9.31
CA VAL A 240 -6.00 12.01 8.50
C VAL A 240 -5.72 13.40 9.06
N PHE A 241 -6.62 13.97 9.87
CA PHE A 241 -6.41 15.24 10.55
C PHE A 241 -5.39 15.13 11.68
N ASP A 242 -5.32 13.99 12.36
CA ASP A 242 -4.28 13.72 13.36
C ASP A 242 -2.91 13.57 12.70
N LEU A 243 -2.85 13.00 11.47
CA LEU A 243 -1.61 12.92 10.71
C LEU A 243 -1.10 14.29 10.28
N GLU A 244 -2.01 15.20 9.90
CA GLU A 244 -1.66 16.58 9.51
C GLU A 244 -0.92 17.31 10.63
N GLU A 245 -1.36 17.14 11.87
CA GLU A 245 -0.85 17.81 13.08
C GLU A 245 0.25 17.02 13.82
N ALA A 246 0.63 15.83 13.34
CA ALA A 246 1.56 14.96 14.04
C ALA A 246 2.94 15.63 14.27
N GLU A 247 3.38 15.72 15.53
CA GLU A 247 4.71 16.19 15.89
C GLU A 247 5.73 15.04 15.83
N LEU A 248 6.61 15.07 14.82
CA LEU A 248 7.59 14.02 14.55
C LEU A 248 9.03 14.53 14.62
N CYS A 249 9.96 13.64 14.98
CA CYS A 249 11.38 13.99 15.09
C CYS A 249 11.95 14.56 13.79
N TYR A 250 12.56 15.75 13.88
CA TYR A 250 13.18 16.42 12.74
C TYR A 250 14.63 16.83 13.04
N ALA A 251 15.52 16.35 12.17
CA ALA A 251 16.77 16.99 11.79
C ALA A 251 17.01 16.66 10.30
N PRO A 252 17.81 17.45 9.56
CA PRO A 252 17.91 17.33 8.09
C PRO A 252 18.24 15.93 7.58
N GLN A 253 19.01 15.15 8.33
CA GLN A 253 19.44 13.79 8.01
C GLN A 253 18.42 12.69 8.33
N PHE A 254 17.35 13.01 9.07
CA PHE A 254 16.36 12.02 9.55
C PHE A 254 14.94 12.29 9.08
N GLY A 255 14.64 13.52 8.66
CA GLY A 255 13.31 13.93 8.23
C GLY A 255 13.31 15.29 7.56
N SER A 256 12.10 15.83 7.42
CA SER A 256 11.83 17.15 6.85
C SER A 256 10.95 17.93 7.82
N ALA A 257 10.92 19.27 7.72
CA ALA A 257 10.09 20.10 8.59
C ALA A 257 8.59 19.71 8.56
N LYS A 258 8.13 19.18 7.42
CA LYS A 258 6.90 18.39 7.30
C LYS A 258 7.32 16.99 6.92
N ASP A 259 7.12 16.00 7.78
CA ASP A 259 7.41 14.62 7.43
C ASP A 259 6.43 14.17 6.32
N PRO A 260 6.80 13.18 5.49
CA PRO A 260 5.85 12.44 4.66
C PRO A 260 4.51 12.11 5.33
N ILE A 261 4.48 11.81 6.63
CA ILE A 261 3.22 11.63 7.38
C ILE A 261 2.37 12.90 7.43
N ASN A 262 2.95 14.05 7.79
CA ASN A 262 2.25 15.33 7.78
C ASN A 262 1.73 15.66 6.39
N MET A 263 2.54 15.41 5.35
CA MET A 263 2.13 15.64 3.97
C MET A 263 0.94 14.76 3.58
N ALA A 264 0.93 13.48 3.97
CA ALA A 264 -0.19 12.59 3.72
C ALA A 264 -1.47 13.08 4.42
N GLY A 265 -1.36 13.49 5.70
CA GLY A 265 -2.45 14.11 6.44
C GLY A 265 -3.00 15.36 5.77
N MET A 266 -2.13 16.32 5.42
CA MET A 266 -2.51 17.57 4.75
C MET A 266 -3.21 17.33 3.40
N ILE A 267 -2.70 16.41 2.57
CA ILE A 267 -3.30 16.12 1.27
C ILE A 267 -4.70 15.52 1.47
N ALA A 268 -4.84 14.51 2.34
CA ALA A 268 -6.13 13.89 2.60
C ALA A 268 -7.13 14.84 3.29
N ALA A 269 -6.67 15.64 4.24
CA ALA A 269 -7.49 16.65 4.90
C ALA A 269 -8.01 17.71 3.91
N ASN A 270 -7.18 18.15 2.95
CA ASN A 270 -7.63 19.03 1.87
C ASN A 270 -8.74 18.38 1.02
N VAL A 271 -8.68 17.07 0.78
CA VAL A 271 -9.74 16.36 0.06
C VAL A 271 -11.05 16.37 0.86
N LEU A 272 -10.99 16.02 2.15
CA LEU A 272 -12.18 15.95 3.00
C LEU A 272 -12.79 17.34 3.28
N ARG A 273 -11.97 18.39 3.34
CA ARG A 273 -12.44 19.79 3.47
C ARG A 273 -13.02 20.33 2.15
N GLY A 274 -12.89 19.61 1.03
CA GLY A 274 -13.29 20.08 -0.29
C GLY A 274 -12.34 21.09 -0.92
N ASP A 275 -11.18 21.31 -0.30
CA ASP A 275 -10.15 22.21 -0.82
C ASP A 275 -9.41 21.63 -2.03
N ALA A 276 -9.32 20.31 -2.12
CA ALA A 276 -8.76 19.61 -3.26
C ALA A 276 -9.77 18.58 -3.78
N ARG A 277 -10.00 18.57 -5.09
CA ARG A 277 -10.74 17.50 -5.77
C ARG A 277 -9.74 16.63 -6.51
N LEU A 278 -9.81 15.33 -6.35
CA LEU A 278 -8.88 14.40 -6.97
C LEU A 278 -9.50 13.69 -8.17
N ALA A 279 -8.64 13.39 -9.13
CA ALA A 279 -8.82 12.31 -10.08
C ALA A 279 -7.72 11.27 -9.82
N HIS A 280 -7.97 10.04 -10.25
CA HIS A 280 -7.01 8.93 -10.11
C HIS A 280 -6.65 8.40 -11.49
N TRP A 281 -5.44 7.84 -11.60
CA TRP A 281 -4.83 7.46 -12.86
C TRP A 281 -5.62 6.36 -13.59
N GLU A 282 -6.40 5.55 -12.88
CA GLU A 282 -7.26 4.48 -13.43
C GLU A 282 -8.29 5.03 -14.42
N MET A 283 -8.67 6.30 -14.25
CA MET A 283 -9.72 6.94 -15.03
C MET A 283 -9.17 7.74 -16.21
N VAL A 284 -7.84 7.90 -16.32
CA VAL A 284 -7.21 8.79 -17.31
C VAL A 284 -7.47 8.33 -18.74
N GLN A 285 -7.42 7.02 -19.02
CA GLN A 285 -7.63 6.50 -20.37
C GLN A 285 -9.09 6.64 -20.86
N ASN A 286 -10.04 6.82 -19.94
CA ASN A 286 -11.49 6.82 -20.24
C ASN A 286 -12.14 8.18 -19.90
N THR A 287 -11.35 9.24 -19.79
CA THR A 287 -11.86 10.56 -19.39
C THR A 287 -12.06 11.48 -20.59
N ASP A 288 -13.20 12.17 -20.60
CA ASP A 288 -13.42 13.32 -21.48
C ASP A 288 -12.87 14.62 -20.87
N ALA A 289 -12.20 14.58 -19.71
CA ALA A 289 -11.57 15.78 -19.13
C ALA A 289 -10.41 16.28 -19.99
N LEU A 290 -10.15 17.58 -19.96
CA LEU A 290 -8.92 18.13 -20.52
C LEU A 290 -7.76 17.79 -19.56
N LEU A 291 -6.74 17.09 -20.06
CA LEU A 291 -5.52 16.81 -19.31
C LEU A 291 -4.57 18.01 -19.42
N LEU A 292 -4.21 18.60 -18.28
CA LEU A 292 -3.33 19.76 -18.20
C LEU A 292 -2.04 19.38 -17.46
N ASP A 293 -0.95 19.27 -18.21
CA ASP A 293 0.39 19.10 -17.67
C ASP A 293 0.98 20.46 -17.27
N VAL A 294 1.28 20.63 -15.98
CA VAL A 294 1.87 21.86 -15.44
C VAL A 294 3.36 21.76 -15.14
N ARG A 295 4.03 20.73 -15.65
CA ARG A 295 5.50 20.59 -15.63
C ARG A 295 6.15 21.54 -16.64
N ASP A 296 7.46 21.68 -16.51
CA ASP A 296 8.27 22.42 -17.47
C ASP A 296 8.23 21.76 -18.87
N PRO A 297 8.31 22.52 -19.97
CA PRO A 297 8.20 21.98 -21.33
C PRO A 297 9.21 20.86 -21.65
N MET A 298 10.38 20.88 -21.01
CA MET A 298 11.39 19.82 -21.16
C MET A 298 10.95 18.49 -20.53
N GLU A 299 10.26 18.53 -19.38
CA GLU A 299 9.69 17.33 -18.76
C GLU A 299 8.57 16.76 -19.64
N TYR A 300 7.70 17.63 -20.16
CA TYR A 300 6.61 17.25 -21.06
C TYR A 300 7.13 16.64 -22.37
N ALA A 301 8.14 17.26 -23.00
CA ALA A 301 8.74 16.77 -24.24
C ALA A 301 9.45 15.42 -24.09
N ARG A 302 9.93 15.09 -22.87
CA ARG A 302 10.52 13.78 -22.59
C ARG A 302 9.44 12.69 -22.58
N ASP A 303 8.36 12.92 -21.86
CA ASP A 303 7.22 12.01 -21.77
C ASP A 303 6.01 12.69 -21.12
N HIS A 304 4.80 12.37 -21.56
CA HIS A 304 3.55 12.96 -21.08
C HIS A 304 2.34 12.06 -21.34
N LEU A 305 1.23 12.34 -20.65
CA LEU A 305 -0.05 11.69 -20.93
C LEU A 305 -0.55 12.04 -22.34
N GLU A 306 -1.00 11.03 -23.08
CA GLU A 306 -1.55 11.23 -24.43
C GLU A 306 -2.69 12.27 -24.41
N GLY A 307 -2.65 13.20 -25.36
CA GLY A 307 -3.66 14.26 -25.48
C GLY A 307 -3.55 15.38 -24.43
N ALA A 308 -2.58 15.36 -23.53
CA ALA A 308 -2.37 16.44 -22.57
C ALA A 308 -1.84 17.72 -23.24
N ILE A 309 -2.34 18.87 -22.79
CA ILE A 309 -1.76 20.18 -23.10
C ILE A 309 -0.76 20.60 -22.03
N ASN A 310 0.30 21.30 -22.41
CA ASN A 310 1.31 21.79 -21.46
C ASN A 310 1.19 23.30 -21.24
N ILE A 311 0.94 23.68 -20.00
CA ILE A 311 1.07 25.07 -19.52
C ILE A 311 1.78 24.99 -18.16
N ALA A 312 3.08 25.32 -18.16
CA ALA A 312 3.89 25.27 -16.96
C ALA A 312 3.27 26.11 -15.82
N LEU A 313 3.42 25.67 -14.57
CA LEU A 313 2.77 26.27 -13.41
C LEU A 313 3.03 27.78 -13.28
N ASP A 314 4.23 28.22 -13.60
CA ASP A 314 4.68 29.62 -13.56
C ASP A 314 4.05 30.48 -14.66
N GLU A 315 3.77 29.90 -15.83
CA GLU A 315 3.06 30.56 -16.93
C GLU A 315 1.53 30.54 -16.77
N LEU A 316 1.01 29.57 -16.00
CA LEU A 316 -0.42 29.27 -15.92
C LEU A 316 -1.28 30.50 -15.68
N ARG A 317 -0.88 31.37 -14.75
CA ARG A 317 -1.65 32.58 -14.40
C ARG A 317 -1.91 33.48 -15.61
N ASN A 318 -0.93 33.64 -16.49
CA ASN A 318 -1.05 34.50 -17.67
C ASN A 318 -1.79 33.80 -18.83
N ARG A 319 -1.81 32.47 -18.80
CA ARG A 319 -2.32 31.61 -19.87
C ARG A 319 -3.65 30.91 -19.54
N MET A 320 -4.27 31.19 -18.37
CA MET A 320 -5.55 30.59 -17.99
C MET A 320 -6.68 30.85 -19.00
N HIS A 321 -6.59 31.94 -19.77
CA HIS A 321 -7.57 32.29 -20.80
C HIS A 321 -7.57 31.31 -21.99
N GLU A 322 -6.51 30.50 -22.15
CA GLU A 322 -6.42 29.43 -23.15
C GLU A 322 -7.24 28.19 -22.76
N LEU A 323 -7.65 28.08 -21.48
CA LEU A 323 -8.32 26.91 -20.94
C LEU A 323 -9.85 27.01 -21.08
N PRO A 324 -10.54 25.90 -21.42
CA PRO A 324 -11.99 25.88 -21.51
C PRO A 324 -12.62 25.98 -20.11
N LYS A 325 -13.70 26.77 -20.01
CA LYS A 325 -14.49 26.89 -18.75
C LYS A 325 -15.67 25.93 -18.69
N ASP A 326 -16.08 25.39 -19.82
CA ASP A 326 -17.22 24.48 -20.01
C ASP A 326 -16.85 23.00 -19.89
N ARG A 327 -15.58 22.68 -19.65
CA ARG A 327 -15.04 21.32 -19.56
C ARG A 327 -14.32 21.09 -18.23
N GLU A 328 -14.40 19.87 -17.69
CA GLU A 328 -13.60 19.48 -16.53
C GLU A 328 -12.11 19.41 -16.91
N ILE A 329 -11.23 19.96 -16.07
CA ILE A 329 -9.77 19.97 -16.27
C ILE A 329 -9.12 19.07 -15.22
N TRP A 330 -8.26 18.15 -15.64
CA TRP A 330 -7.44 17.34 -14.75
C TRP A 330 -5.99 17.80 -14.86
N THR A 331 -5.52 18.44 -13.81
CA THR A 331 -4.13 18.89 -13.71
C THR A 331 -3.23 17.78 -13.20
N TYR A 332 -2.03 17.69 -13.75
CA TYR A 332 -0.99 16.83 -13.19
C TYR A 332 0.39 17.47 -13.33
N CYS A 333 1.29 17.05 -12.44
CA CYS A 333 2.71 17.28 -12.57
C CYS A 333 3.44 15.98 -12.25
N PHE A 334 4.75 16.02 -11.98
CA PHE A 334 5.49 14.79 -11.71
C PHE A 334 5.01 14.04 -10.46
N VAL A 335 4.78 14.73 -9.33
CA VAL A 335 4.42 14.10 -8.03
C VAL A 335 3.13 14.64 -7.40
N GLY A 336 2.36 15.44 -8.13
CA GLY A 336 1.07 16.00 -7.68
C GLY A 336 1.14 17.35 -6.93
N GLN A 337 2.33 17.83 -6.53
CA GLN A 337 2.47 19.07 -5.76
C GLN A 337 2.24 20.34 -6.61
N ARG A 338 2.98 20.50 -7.71
CA ARG A 338 2.81 21.65 -8.63
C ARG A 338 1.37 21.71 -9.18
N SER A 339 0.79 20.56 -9.51
CA SER A 339 -0.57 20.47 -10.01
C SER A 339 -1.63 20.75 -8.94
N TYR A 340 -1.39 20.45 -7.67
CA TYR A 340 -2.25 20.95 -6.59
C TYR A 340 -2.33 22.48 -6.59
N PHE A 341 -1.20 23.19 -6.73
CA PHE A 341 -1.21 24.65 -6.81
C PHE A 341 -1.95 25.16 -8.07
N ALA A 342 -1.75 24.50 -9.21
CA ALA A 342 -2.50 24.80 -10.43
C ALA A 342 -4.01 24.60 -10.24
N ALA A 343 -4.42 23.46 -9.69
CA ALA A 343 -5.81 23.15 -9.41
C ALA A 343 -6.45 24.17 -8.46
N ARG A 344 -5.75 24.58 -7.39
CA ARG A 344 -6.23 25.64 -6.49
C ARG A 344 -6.37 26.97 -7.21
N ALA A 345 -5.39 27.37 -8.00
CA ALA A 345 -5.45 28.61 -8.76
C ALA A 345 -6.62 28.60 -9.76
N LEU A 346 -6.82 27.50 -10.49
CA LEU A 346 -7.92 27.35 -11.45
C LEU A 346 -9.30 27.31 -10.75
N ALA A 347 -9.43 26.57 -9.65
CA ALA A 347 -10.68 26.52 -8.89
C ALA A 347 -11.13 27.92 -8.41
N LEU A 348 -10.18 28.73 -7.92
CA LEU A 348 -10.44 30.12 -7.51
C LEU A 348 -10.88 31.04 -8.66
N HIS A 349 -10.59 30.67 -9.92
CA HIS A 349 -11.00 31.41 -11.13
C HIS A 349 -12.25 30.79 -11.81
N GLY A 350 -12.93 29.88 -11.10
CA GLY A 350 -14.21 29.29 -11.53
C GLY A 350 -14.10 28.12 -12.48
N PHE A 351 -12.93 27.50 -12.62
CA PHE A 351 -12.78 26.28 -13.41
C PHE A 351 -13.24 25.03 -12.65
N ASN A 352 -13.90 24.10 -13.34
CA ASN A 352 -14.15 22.76 -12.81
C ASN A 352 -12.86 21.93 -12.93
N VAL A 353 -12.11 21.77 -11.84
CA VAL A 353 -10.76 21.19 -11.87
C VAL A 353 -10.56 20.09 -10.83
N LYS A 354 -9.79 19.07 -11.22
CA LYS A 354 -9.26 18.01 -10.35
C LYS A 354 -7.73 17.95 -10.46
N ASN A 355 -7.08 17.49 -9.40
CA ASN A 355 -5.66 17.15 -9.39
C ASN A 355 -5.50 15.63 -9.53
N ILE A 356 -4.67 15.15 -10.44
CA ILE A 356 -4.35 13.72 -10.53
C ILE A 356 -3.47 13.34 -9.34
N SER A 357 -4.00 12.49 -8.46
CA SER A 357 -3.34 12.03 -7.24
C SER A 357 -1.99 11.37 -7.54
N GLY A 358 -0.93 11.75 -6.84
CA GLY A 358 0.43 11.25 -7.06
C GLY A 358 1.12 11.71 -8.36
N GLY A 359 0.39 12.38 -9.26
CA GLY A 359 0.93 12.87 -10.53
C GLY A 359 1.42 11.77 -11.46
N TYR A 360 2.31 12.15 -12.38
CA TYR A 360 2.87 11.28 -13.41
C TYR A 360 3.68 10.11 -12.84
N SER A 361 4.29 10.28 -11.66
CA SER A 361 5.03 9.22 -10.98
C SER A 361 4.13 8.05 -10.60
N SER A 362 2.94 8.32 -10.03
CA SER A 362 1.96 7.28 -9.73
C SER A 362 1.35 6.66 -10.99
N PHE A 363 1.14 7.47 -12.04
CA PHE A 363 0.73 6.96 -13.35
C PHE A 363 1.75 5.96 -13.91
N ASN A 364 3.05 6.29 -13.89
CA ASN A 364 4.09 5.37 -14.36
C ASN A 364 4.16 4.08 -13.53
N MET A 365 3.97 4.19 -12.21
CA MET A 365 3.86 3.01 -11.34
C MET A 365 2.67 2.13 -11.74
N HIS A 366 1.54 2.72 -12.12
CA HIS A 366 0.41 1.96 -12.64
C HIS A 366 0.70 1.31 -14.00
N GLU A 367 1.11 2.11 -14.99
CA GLU A 367 1.29 1.64 -16.37
C GLU A 367 2.36 0.55 -16.45
N SER A 368 3.43 0.64 -15.63
CA SER A 368 4.50 -0.36 -15.61
C SER A 368 3.98 -1.79 -15.40
N ILE A 369 2.87 -1.98 -14.68
CA ILE A 369 2.30 -3.31 -14.40
C ILE A 369 1.71 -3.93 -15.66
N ASN A 370 1.24 -3.14 -16.61
CA ASN A 370 0.69 -3.65 -17.86
C ASN A 370 1.80 -4.23 -18.77
N PHE A 371 3.07 -3.92 -18.47
CA PHE A 371 4.23 -4.35 -19.27
C PHE A 371 5.06 -5.46 -18.62
N ILE A 372 4.67 -5.92 -17.42
CA ILE A 372 5.32 -7.00 -16.66
C ILE A 372 4.39 -8.21 -16.67
#